data_AF-A0A2M7I7X6-F1
#
_entry.id   AF-A0A2M7I7X6-F1
#
_cell.length_a   1.000
_cell.length_b   1.000
_cell.length_c   1.000
_cell.angle_alpha   90.00
_cell.angle_beta   90.00
_cell.angle_gamma   90.00
#
_symmetry.space_group_name_H-M   'P 1'
#
loop_
_entity.id
_entity.type
_entity.pdbx_description
1 polymer ?
#
loop_
_entity_poly.entity_id
_entity_poly.type
_entity_poly.pdbx_seq_one_letter_code
_entity_poly.pdbx_strand_id
1 'polypeptide(L)'
;MSQHHRRLTEQTEPQAWLAEWHDQLLTRRRFLLQLAGGSVAALFPWTGSAAPALNEAARWRVLDAVLRHLFPSEPDAPGAPEIKALEYLKFILAHDPGKTEDRRFILRGAGWLEDMAQRLNRSSFLTLDESGRERVLREIEKSEAGSNWLAMILLYLIEALLADPAYGGNPDGVGWRWLAHIPGFPHPPPGKRYMELLKR
;
A
#
# COMPACT_ATOMS: atom_id res chain seq x y z
N MET A 1 -28.55 -3.67 49.73
CA MET A 1 -28.36 -4.66 48.65
C MET A 1 -28.51 -3.94 47.31
N SER A 2 -27.72 -4.38 46.33
CA SER A 2 -27.75 -4.04 44.89
C SER A 2 -27.10 -2.73 44.45
N GLN A 3 -25.82 -2.85 44.10
CA GLN A 3 -25.17 -2.04 43.07
C GLN A 3 -25.82 -2.35 41.71
N HIS A 4 -26.35 -1.35 41.02
CA HIS A 4 -26.82 -1.50 39.65
C HIS A 4 -25.65 -1.36 38.67
N HIS A 5 -25.27 -2.48 38.05
CA HIS A 5 -24.45 -2.49 36.85
C HIS A 5 -25.21 -1.83 35.70
N ARG A 6 -24.72 -0.67 35.25
CA ARG A 6 -25.16 -0.04 34.01
C ARG A 6 -24.57 -0.83 32.84
N ARG A 7 -25.42 -1.56 32.10
CA ARG A 7 -25.01 -2.22 30.85
C ARG A 7 -24.79 -1.17 29.77
N LEU A 8 -23.77 -1.36 28.94
CA LEU A 8 -23.36 -0.53 27.80
C LEU A 8 -24.39 -0.44 26.65
N THR A 9 -25.66 -0.81 26.88
CA THR A 9 -26.68 -0.94 25.83
C THR A 9 -27.62 0.26 25.72
N GLU A 10 -27.39 1.33 26.48
CA GLU A 10 -28.12 2.60 26.32
C GLU A 10 -27.28 3.61 25.53
N GLN A 11 -27.05 3.31 24.26
CA GLN A 11 -26.78 4.34 23.25
C GLN A 11 -27.74 4.14 22.08
N THR A 12 -28.61 5.13 21.91
CA THR A 12 -29.59 5.25 20.84
C THR A 12 -28.91 5.29 19.47
N GLU A 13 -29.53 4.57 18.52
CA GLU A 13 -29.28 4.52 17.08
C GLU A 13 -28.05 3.74 16.55
N PRO A 14 -28.03 2.39 16.68
CA PRO A 14 -27.10 1.52 15.96
C PRO A 14 -27.17 1.64 14.42
N GLN A 15 -28.25 2.21 13.88
CA GLN A 15 -28.53 2.21 12.43
C GLN A 15 -27.95 3.43 11.72
N ALA A 16 -27.90 4.59 12.37
CA ALA A 16 -27.41 5.83 11.77
C ALA A 16 -25.91 5.77 11.48
N TRP A 17 -25.11 5.33 12.46
CA TRP A 17 -23.66 5.19 12.27
C TRP A 17 -23.32 4.07 11.27
N LEU A 18 -24.13 3.00 11.19
CA LEU A 18 -23.95 1.96 10.17
C LEU A 18 -24.26 2.47 8.77
N ALA A 19 -25.28 3.32 8.61
CA ALA A 19 -25.59 3.94 7.32
C ALA A 19 -24.48 4.91 6.89
N GLU A 20 -23.98 5.74 7.80
CA GLU A 20 -22.86 6.65 7.55
C GLU A 20 -21.57 5.89 7.25
N TRP A 21 -21.30 4.81 7.99
CA TRP A 21 -20.15 3.95 7.75
C TRP A 21 -20.25 3.20 6.41
N HIS A 22 -21.44 2.72 6.05
CA HIS A 22 -21.70 2.11 4.75
C HIS A 22 -21.52 3.12 3.62
N ASP A 23 -21.99 4.36 3.77
CA ASP A 23 -21.84 5.42 2.77
C ASP A 23 -20.36 5.83 2.59
N GLN A 24 -19.61 5.91 3.69
CA GLN A 24 -18.16 6.13 3.65
C GLN A 24 -17.43 4.96 2.95
N LEU A 25 -17.82 3.71 3.21
CA LEU A 25 -17.26 2.53 2.54
C LEU A 25 -17.62 2.48 1.06
N LEU A 26 -18.84 2.84 0.67
CA LEU A 26 -19.28 2.94 -0.72
C LEU A 26 -18.52 4.05 -1.46
N THR A 27 -18.24 5.17 -0.80
CA THR A 27 -17.44 6.27 -1.34
C THR A 27 -15.98 5.85 -1.56
N ARG A 28 -15.37 5.17 -0.58
CA ARG A 28 -14.01 4.61 -0.70
C ARG A 28 -13.93 3.52 -1.76
N ARG A 29 -14.93 2.64 -1.84
CA ARG A 29 -15.02 1.62 -2.89
C ARG A 29 -15.23 2.24 -4.27
N ARG A 30 -16.04 3.29 -4.41
CA ARG A 30 -16.19 4.04 -5.67
C ARG A 30 -14.90 4.75 -6.06
N PHE A 31 -14.17 5.33 -5.11
CA PHE A 31 -12.83 5.86 -5.33
C PHE A 31 -11.87 4.77 -5.85
N LEU A 32 -11.81 3.61 -5.17
CA LEU A 32 -11.00 2.46 -5.60
C LEU A 32 -11.46 1.85 -6.94
N LEU A 33 -12.76 1.91 -7.28
CA LEU A 33 -13.29 1.45 -8.57
C LEU A 33 -13.04 2.45 -9.69
N GLN A 34 -13.02 3.75 -9.40
CA GLN A 34 -12.59 4.79 -10.34
C GLN A 34 -11.09 4.63 -10.67
N LEU A 35 -10.27 4.17 -9.72
CA LEU A 35 -8.87 3.81 -9.93
C LEU A 35 -8.68 2.59 -10.86
N ALA A 36 -9.67 1.72 -10.98
CA ALA A 36 -9.58 0.49 -11.79
C ALA A 36 -10.06 0.65 -13.25
N GLY A 37 -10.63 1.80 -13.65
CA GLY A 37 -11.33 1.88 -14.93
C GLY A 37 -11.57 3.27 -15.55
N GLY A 38 -10.82 4.31 -15.17
CA GLY A 38 -10.99 5.66 -15.72
C GLY A 38 -9.70 6.27 -16.24
N SER A 39 -9.38 6.01 -17.51
CA SER A 39 -8.30 6.72 -18.22
C SER A 39 -8.70 8.16 -18.54
N VAL A 40 -8.11 9.15 -17.87
CA VAL A 40 -7.90 10.47 -18.47
C VAL A 40 -6.39 10.72 -18.52
N ALA A 41 -5.80 10.28 -19.62
CA ALA A 41 -4.45 10.65 -19.99
C ALA A 41 -4.45 12.10 -20.52
N ALA A 42 -4.22 13.09 -19.65
CA ALA A 42 -3.84 14.48 -19.96
C ALA A 42 -3.59 15.21 -18.62
N LEU A 43 -2.53 15.97 -18.29
CA LEU A 43 -1.45 16.62 -19.02
C LEU A 43 -0.24 16.77 -18.06
N PHE A 44 0.88 16.12 -18.37
CA PHE A 44 2.19 16.65 -18.01
C PHE A 44 3.07 16.47 -19.25
N PRO A 45 3.48 17.55 -19.94
CA PRO A 45 4.52 17.43 -20.94
C PRO A 45 5.82 17.14 -20.19
N TRP A 46 6.18 15.87 -20.14
CA TRP A 46 7.45 15.43 -19.62
C TRP A 46 8.55 15.90 -20.58
N THR A 47 9.15 17.07 -20.32
CA THR A 47 10.25 17.63 -21.13
C THR A 47 11.61 17.56 -20.44
N GLY A 48 11.75 16.73 -19.40
CA GLY A 48 13.06 16.45 -18.80
C GLY A 48 13.85 15.46 -19.64
N SER A 49 15.14 15.73 -19.83
CA SER A 49 16.11 14.75 -20.37
C SER A 49 15.94 13.44 -19.59
N ALA A 50 15.65 12.35 -20.28
CA ALA A 50 15.36 11.08 -19.63
C ALA A 50 16.59 10.61 -18.85
N ALA A 51 16.44 10.44 -17.53
CA ALA A 51 17.43 9.67 -16.79
C ALA A 51 17.55 8.28 -17.46
N PRO A 52 18.74 7.63 -17.41
CA PRO A 52 18.89 6.30 -17.98
C PRO A 52 17.79 5.38 -17.46
N ALA A 53 17.13 4.67 -18.37
CA ALA A 53 15.96 3.86 -18.04
C ALA A 53 16.31 2.87 -16.91
N LEU A 54 15.64 3.02 -15.77
CA LEU A 54 15.83 2.11 -14.64
C LEU A 54 15.50 0.68 -15.07
N ASN A 55 16.44 -0.24 -14.86
CA ASN A 55 16.16 -1.66 -14.94
C ASN A 55 15.20 -2.09 -13.81
N GLU A 56 14.60 -3.27 -13.95
CA GLU A 56 13.58 -3.72 -13.00
C GLU A 56 14.14 -3.85 -11.57
N ALA A 57 15.37 -4.33 -11.41
CA ALA A 57 16.01 -4.44 -10.10
C ALA A 57 16.18 -3.08 -9.41
N ALA A 58 16.49 -2.02 -10.16
CA ALA A 58 16.57 -0.67 -9.64
C ALA A 58 15.20 -0.14 -9.22
N ARG A 59 14.14 -0.39 -10.01
CA ARG A 59 12.76 -0.01 -9.66
C ARG A 59 12.32 -0.64 -8.34
N TRP A 60 12.64 -1.92 -8.12
CA TRP A 60 12.35 -2.59 -6.86
C TRP A 60 13.12 -2.01 -5.67
N ARG A 61 14.36 -1.54 -5.86
CA ARG A 61 15.11 -0.83 -4.81
C ARG A 61 14.47 0.51 -4.46
N VAL A 62 13.97 1.25 -5.46
CA VAL A 62 13.23 2.50 -5.23
C VAL A 62 11.95 2.23 -4.45
N LEU A 63 11.18 1.20 -4.83
CA LEU A 63 9.97 0.80 -4.12
C LEU A 63 10.25 0.40 -2.68
N ASP A 64 11.33 -0.35 -2.42
CA ASP A 64 11.74 -0.68 -1.04
C ASP A 64 12.05 0.58 -0.23
N ALA A 65 12.79 1.53 -0.81
CA ALA A 65 13.09 2.81 -0.17
C ALA A 65 11.82 3.63 0.14
N VAL A 66 10.80 3.58 -0.73
CA VAL A 66 9.51 4.22 -0.52
C VAL A 66 8.70 3.53 0.58
N LEU A 67 8.59 2.20 0.55
CA LEU A 67 7.88 1.43 1.59
C LEU A 67 8.47 1.71 2.98
N ARG A 68 9.80 1.72 3.11
CA ARG A 68 10.51 2.05 4.35
C ARG A 68 10.31 3.50 4.80
N HIS A 69 10.15 4.43 3.87
CA HIS A 69 9.88 5.83 4.18
C HIS A 69 8.43 6.03 4.65
N LEU A 70 7.48 5.34 4.03
CA LEU A 70 6.06 5.43 4.37
C LEU A 70 5.71 4.71 5.68
N PHE A 71 6.48 3.68 6.04
CA PHE A 71 6.27 2.91 7.27
C PHE A 71 7.63 2.51 7.87
N PRO A 72 8.31 3.45 8.55
CA PRO A 72 9.61 3.22 9.16
C PRO A 72 9.51 2.25 10.35
N SER A 73 10.62 1.60 10.67
CA SER A 73 10.74 0.78 11.87
C SER A 73 10.91 1.69 13.10
N GLU A 74 10.18 1.41 14.17
CA GLU A 74 10.24 2.14 15.43
C GLU A 74 10.54 1.16 16.59
N PRO A 75 11.01 1.63 17.76
CA PRO A 75 11.30 0.75 18.90
C PRO A 75 10.14 -0.15 19.31
N ASP A 76 8.91 0.37 19.26
CA ASP A 76 7.69 -0.31 19.72
C ASP A 76 6.68 -0.59 18.60
N ALA A 77 7.06 -0.41 17.33
CA ALA A 77 6.19 -0.69 16.18
C ALA A 77 6.99 -1.31 15.02
N PRO A 78 6.45 -2.34 14.34
CA PRO A 78 7.08 -2.89 13.16
C PRO A 78 7.03 -1.87 12.02
N GLY A 79 8.08 -1.83 11.20
CA GLY A 79 8.09 -1.10 9.95
C GLY A 79 7.88 -2.01 8.75
N ALA A 80 7.98 -1.43 7.55
CA ALA A 80 7.91 -2.14 6.28
C ALA A 80 8.88 -3.35 6.20
N PRO A 81 10.12 -3.29 6.75
CA PRO A 81 11.01 -4.45 6.78
C PRO A 81 10.48 -5.59 7.66
N GLU A 82 10.00 -5.30 8.86
CA GLU A 82 9.52 -6.31 9.82
C GLU A 82 8.26 -7.01 9.31
N ILE A 83 7.37 -6.28 8.63
CA ILE A 83 6.17 -6.86 8.00
C ILE A 83 6.44 -7.47 6.63
N LYS A 84 7.68 -7.46 6.13
CA LYS A 84 8.05 -7.95 4.79
C LYS A 84 7.20 -7.35 3.66
N ALA A 85 7.01 -6.03 3.70
CA ALA A 85 6.14 -5.32 2.74
C ALA A 85 6.59 -5.49 1.29
N LEU A 86 7.90 -5.46 1.04
CA LEU A 86 8.44 -5.63 -0.31
C LEU A 86 8.23 -7.05 -0.85
N GLU A 87 8.40 -8.06 0.00
CA GLU A 87 8.19 -9.47 -0.35
C GLU A 87 6.73 -9.73 -0.66
N TYR A 88 5.81 -9.22 0.17
CA TYR A 88 4.37 -9.28 -0.11
C TYR A 88 4.04 -8.64 -1.46
N LEU A 89 4.51 -7.41 -1.69
CA LEU A 89 4.26 -6.68 -2.93
C LEU A 89 4.78 -7.44 -4.16
N LYS A 90 6.02 -7.97 -4.10
CA LYS A 90 6.58 -8.79 -5.17
C LYS A 90 5.77 -10.08 -5.37
N PHE A 91 5.39 -10.73 -4.28
CA PHE A 91 4.64 -11.98 -4.33
C PHE A 91 3.27 -11.78 -5.00
N ILE A 92 2.49 -10.80 -4.53
CA ILE A 92 1.12 -10.60 -5.00
C ILE A 92 1.10 -10.15 -6.47
N LEU A 93 1.98 -9.24 -6.86
CA LEU A 93 2.10 -8.76 -8.24
C LEU A 93 2.62 -9.82 -9.23
N ALA A 94 3.31 -10.86 -8.74
CA ALA A 94 3.82 -11.95 -9.57
C ALA A 94 2.83 -13.11 -9.72
N HIS A 95 1.99 -13.36 -8.70
CA HIS A 95 1.18 -14.57 -8.63
C HIS A 95 -0.32 -14.33 -8.84
N ASP A 96 -0.81 -13.10 -8.70
CA ASP A 96 -2.18 -12.73 -9.01
C ASP A 96 -2.33 -12.32 -10.48
N PRO A 97 -3.05 -13.07 -11.33
CA PRO A 97 -3.29 -12.66 -12.71
C PRO A 97 -4.04 -11.32 -12.80
N GLY A 98 -4.88 -11.00 -11.81
CA GLY A 98 -5.63 -9.75 -11.73
C GLY A 98 -4.78 -8.51 -11.44
N LYS A 99 -3.49 -8.67 -11.13
CA LYS A 99 -2.59 -7.56 -10.72
C LYS A 99 -1.58 -7.16 -11.78
N THR A 100 -1.77 -7.61 -13.02
CA THR A 100 -0.87 -7.28 -14.13
C THR A 100 -0.78 -5.77 -14.39
N GLU A 101 -1.91 -5.05 -14.34
CA GLU A 101 -1.92 -3.58 -14.50
C GLU A 101 -1.25 -2.88 -13.32
N ASP A 102 -1.57 -3.31 -12.10
CA ASP A 102 -0.97 -2.79 -10.86
C ASP A 102 0.56 -2.92 -10.92
N ARG A 103 1.08 -4.09 -11.33
CA ARG A 103 2.53 -4.30 -11.50
C ARG A 103 3.14 -3.29 -12.46
N ARG A 104 2.50 -3.07 -13.62
CA ARG A 104 2.99 -2.09 -14.61
C ARG A 104 2.93 -0.67 -14.08
N PHE A 105 1.84 -0.30 -13.40
CA PHE A 105 1.67 1.03 -12.84
C PHE A 105 2.68 1.32 -11.73
N ILE A 106 2.86 0.37 -10.81
CA ILE A 106 3.79 0.47 -9.68
C ILE A 106 5.24 0.60 -10.16
N LEU A 107 5.67 -0.26 -11.09
CA LEU A 107 7.04 -0.20 -11.64
C LEU A 107 7.28 1.07 -12.46
N ARG A 108 6.27 1.61 -13.16
CA ARG A 108 6.37 2.89 -13.87
C ARG A 108 6.55 4.06 -12.91
N GLY A 109 5.76 4.12 -11.83
CA GLY A 109 5.85 5.20 -10.85
C GLY A 109 7.20 5.26 -10.11
N ALA A 110 7.89 4.12 -9.93
CA ALA A 110 9.28 4.13 -9.45
C ALA A 110 10.23 4.90 -10.40
N GLY A 111 9.98 4.86 -11.71
CA GLY A 111 10.69 5.69 -12.68
C GLY A 111 10.34 7.16 -12.52
N TRP A 112 9.05 7.46 -12.39
CA TRP A 112 8.59 8.85 -12.20
C TRP A 112 9.20 9.51 -10.97
N LEU A 113 9.32 8.75 -9.88
CA LEU A 113 9.91 9.22 -8.64
C LEU A 113 11.42 9.49 -8.77
N GLU A 114 12.17 8.61 -9.43
CA GLU A 114 13.61 8.83 -9.68
C GLU A 114 13.85 10.06 -10.55
N ASP A 115 13.07 10.24 -11.61
CA ASP A 115 13.19 11.43 -12.44
C ASP A 115 12.80 12.71 -11.68
N MET A 116 11.81 12.64 -10.78
CA MET A 116 11.49 13.75 -9.89
C MET A 116 12.65 14.08 -8.94
N ALA A 117 13.29 13.06 -8.36
CA ALA A 117 14.48 13.23 -7.52
C ALA A 117 15.64 13.87 -8.32
N GLN A 118 15.88 13.44 -9.55
CA GLN A 118 16.90 14.04 -10.42
C GLN A 118 16.59 15.51 -10.72
N ARG A 119 15.33 15.87 -10.94
CA ARG A 119 14.94 17.26 -11.20
C ARG A 119 15.09 18.16 -9.98
N LEU A 120 14.64 17.71 -8.80
CA LEU A 120 14.63 18.52 -7.59
C LEU A 120 15.99 18.57 -6.89
N ASN A 121 16.76 17.48 -6.96
CA ASN A 121 17.97 17.28 -6.14
C ASN A 121 19.23 16.95 -6.96
N ARG A 122 19.11 16.74 -8.29
CA ARG A 122 20.22 16.26 -9.15
C ARG A 122 20.88 14.99 -8.63
N SER A 123 20.10 14.14 -7.98
CA SER A 123 20.55 12.92 -7.32
C SER A 123 19.45 11.86 -7.38
N SER A 124 19.83 10.59 -7.28
CA SER A 124 18.87 9.49 -7.25
C SER A 124 18.07 9.51 -5.94
N PHE A 125 16.80 9.12 -5.99
CA PHE A 125 15.94 9.02 -4.80
C PHE A 125 16.60 8.14 -3.72
N LEU A 126 17.27 7.06 -4.13
CA LEU A 126 17.97 6.14 -3.23
C LEU A 126 19.10 6.79 -2.41
N THR A 127 19.71 7.85 -2.95
CA THR A 127 20.84 8.54 -2.30
C THR A 127 20.41 9.72 -1.42
N LEU A 128 19.13 10.08 -1.45
CA LEU A 128 18.60 11.17 -0.62
C LEU A 128 18.45 10.73 0.83
N ASP A 129 18.66 11.68 1.74
CA ASP A 129 18.25 11.56 3.14
C ASP A 129 16.71 11.60 3.27
N GLU A 130 16.22 11.36 4.49
CA GLU A 130 14.79 11.33 4.80
C GLU A 130 14.07 12.61 4.37
N SER A 131 14.65 13.78 4.65
CA SER A 131 14.05 15.07 4.30
C SER A 131 13.95 15.28 2.78
N GLY A 132 14.96 14.81 2.03
CA GLY A 132 14.98 14.83 0.58
C GLY A 132 13.95 13.87 -0.01
N ARG A 133 13.85 12.65 0.54
CA ARG A 133 12.84 11.67 0.13
C ARG A 133 11.42 12.19 0.34
N GLU A 134 11.14 12.74 1.52
CA GLU A 134 9.83 13.34 1.84
C GLU A 134 9.49 14.45 0.83
N ARG A 135 10.44 15.34 0.53
CA ARG A 135 10.22 16.42 -0.44
C ARG A 135 9.86 15.90 -1.84
N VAL A 136 10.57 14.87 -2.32
CA VAL A 136 10.29 14.27 -3.63
C VAL A 136 8.93 13.56 -3.63
N LEU A 137 8.58 12.86 -2.55
CA LEU A 137 7.28 12.20 -2.39
C LEU A 137 6.12 13.21 -2.34
N ARG A 138 6.30 14.33 -1.64
CA ARG A 138 5.32 15.44 -1.64
C ARG A 138 5.19 16.10 -3.00
N GLU A 139 6.27 16.20 -3.77
CA GLU A 139 6.19 16.76 -5.11
C GLU A 139 5.46 15.84 -6.09
N ILE A 140 5.72 14.51 -6.04
CA ILE A 140 5.02 13.57 -6.93
C ILE A 140 3.52 13.50 -6.59
N GLU A 141 3.16 13.58 -5.29
CA GLU A 141 1.78 13.58 -4.79
C GLU A 141 0.92 14.70 -5.39
N LYS A 142 1.51 15.83 -5.80
CA LYS A 142 0.77 16.97 -6.38
C LYS A 142 0.13 16.64 -7.74
N SER A 143 0.56 15.58 -8.40
CA SER A 143 -0.05 15.10 -9.64
C SER A 143 -1.06 14.00 -9.35
N GLU A 144 -2.14 13.92 -10.13
CA GLU A 144 -3.14 12.84 -10.00
C GLU A 144 -2.49 11.45 -10.12
N ALA A 145 -1.63 11.26 -11.12
CA ALA A 145 -0.92 10.00 -11.32
C ALA A 145 0.00 9.63 -10.14
N GLY A 146 0.70 10.61 -9.57
CA GLY A 146 1.59 10.39 -8.42
C GLY A 146 0.84 10.13 -7.12
N SER A 147 -0.25 10.88 -6.86
CA SER A 147 -1.15 10.63 -5.74
C SER A 147 -1.75 9.22 -5.80
N ASN A 148 -2.29 8.84 -6.97
CA ASN A 148 -2.84 7.49 -7.19
C ASN A 148 -1.77 6.40 -7.03
N TRP A 149 -0.54 6.68 -7.45
CA TRP A 149 0.59 5.75 -7.26
C TRP A 149 0.93 5.56 -5.79
N LEU A 150 1.07 6.64 -5.00
CA LEU A 150 1.32 6.55 -3.55
C LEU A 150 0.18 5.85 -2.81
N ALA A 151 -1.07 6.15 -3.16
CA ALA A 151 -2.23 5.47 -2.58
C ALA A 151 -2.20 3.95 -2.85
N MET A 152 -1.80 3.53 -4.05
CA MET A 152 -1.64 2.12 -4.39
C MET A 152 -0.50 1.46 -3.58
N ILE A 153 0.63 2.15 -3.40
CA ILE A 153 1.73 1.64 -2.56
C ILE A 153 1.27 1.48 -1.11
N LEU A 154 0.55 2.47 -0.55
CA LEU A 154 -0.01 2.41 0.79
C LEU A 154 -1.03 1.28 0.94
N LEU A 155 -1.88 1.05 -0.06
CA LEU A 155 -2.80 -0.09 -0.07
C LEU A 155 -2.05 -1.41 0.08
N TYR A 156 -1.03 -1.67 -0.75
CA TYR A 156 -0.24 -2.89 -0.67
C TYR A 156 0.58 -3.00 0.62
N LEU A 157 0.99 -1.88 1.21
CA LEU A 157 1.66 -1.86 2.51
C LEU A 157 0.71 -2.29 3.63
N ILE A 158 -0.51 -1.76 3.64
CA ILE A 158 -1.56 -2.15 4.60
C ILE A 158 -1.96 -3.61 4.39
N GLU A 159 -2.07 -4.07 3.14
CA GLU A 159 -2.28 -5.48 2.86
C GLU A 159 -1.12 -6.33 3.41
N ALA A 160 0.14 -5.93 3.22
CA ALA A 160 1.29 -6.66 3.77
C ALA A 160 1.29 -6.72 5.30
N LEU A 161 0.70 -5.71 5.96
CA LEU A 161 0.56 -5.64 7.42
C LEU A 161 -0.55 -6.55 7.95
N LEU A 162 -1.63 -6.74 7.18
CA LEU A 162 -2.86 -7.39 7.63
C LEU A 162 -3.10 -8.77 7.01
N ALA A 163 -2.50 -9.06 5.86
CA ALA A 163 -2.68 -10.32 5.17
C ALA A 163 -2.10 -11.50 5.96
N ASP A 164 -2.59 -12.69 5.60
CA ASP A 164 -2.07 -13.94 6.12
C ASP A 164 -0.59 -14.14 5.72
N PRO A 165 0.27 -14.63 6.63
CA PRO A 165 1.67 -14.92 6.32
C PRO A 165 1.88 -15.82 5.08
N ALA A 166 0.89 -16.63 4.71
CA ALA A 166 0.90 -17.45 3.51
C ALA A 166 1.06 -16.66 2.18
N TYR A 167 0.82 -15.35 2.20
CA TYR A 167 1.01 -14.43 1.07
C TYR A 167 2.37 -13.70 1.10
N GLY A 168 3.27 -14.03 2.03
CA GLY A 168 4.66 -13.55 2.06
C GLY A 168 4.91 -12.28 2.87
N GLY A 169 3.86 -11.57 3.30
CA GLY A 169 3.93 -10.47 4.26
C GLY A 169 3.69 -10.93 5.70
N ASN A 170 3.71 -10.00 6.65
CA ASN A 170 3.31 -10.20 8.03
C ASN A 170 3.89 -11.47 8.71
N PRO A 171 5.21 -11.73 8.64
CA PRO A 171 5.79 -12.93 9.20
C PRO A 171 5.45 -13.06 10.69
N ASP A 172 5.15 -14.30 11.10
CA ASP A 172 4.72 -14.64 12.45
C ASP A 172 3.48 -13.88 12.94
N GLY A 173 2.77 -13.12 12.10
CA GLY A 173 1.68 -12.25 12.53
C GLY A 173 2.15 -11.01 13.31
N VAL A 174 3.34 -10.47 13.02
CA VAL A 174 3.89 -9.30 13.71
C VAL A 174 2.98 -8.06 13.64
N GLY A 175 2.39 -7.80 12.46
CA GLY A 175 1.42 -6.73 12.28
C GLY A 175 0.14 -6.97 13.07
N TRP A 176 -0.30 -8.23 13.14
CA TRP A 176 -1.47 -8.60 13.93
C TRP A 176 -1.27 -8.40 15.43
N ARG A 177 -0.11 -8.83 15.96
CA ARG A 177 0.25 -8.61 17.37
C ARG A 177 0.29 -7.12 17.69
N TRP A 178 0.92 -6.32 16.84
CA TRP A 178 1.03 -4.88 17.03
C TRP A 178 -0.34 -4.19 17.06
N LEU A 179 -1.24 -4.57 16.15
CA LEU A 179 -2.59 -4.01 16.05
C LEU A 179 -3.61 -4.66 17.01
N ALA A 180 -3.21 -5.65 17.81
CA ALA A 180 -4.12 -6.54 18.53
C ALA A 180 -5.24 -7.10 17.63
N HIS A 181 -4.91 -7.38 16.37
CA HIS A 181 -5.84 -7.89 15.37
C HIS A 181 -6.02 -9.41 15.53
N ILE A 182 -7.28 -9.86 15.49
CA ILE A 182 -7.62 -11.28 15.47
C ILE A 182 -7.91 -11.68 14.02
N PRO A 183 -7.02 -12.46 13.37
CA PRO A 183 -7.22 -12.89 12.00
C PRO A 183 -8.28 -14.00 11.90
N GLY A 184 -8.73 -14.26 10.67
CA GLY A 184 -9.59 -15.40 10.38
C GLY A 184 -8.84 -16.74 10.43
N PHE A 185 -9.50 -17.79 10.93
CA PHE A 185 -8.97 -19.16 10.96
C PHE A 185 -9.91 -20.12 10.20
N PRO A 186 -9.37 -21.21 9.60
CA PRO A 186 -7.96 -21.55 9.51
C PRO A 186 -7.21 -20.71 8.47
N HIS A 187 -5.90 -20.58 8.62
CA HIS A 187 -5.01 -20.07 7.58
C HIS A 187 -5.15 -20.91 6.30
N PRO A 188 -4.98 -20.34 5.10
CA PRO A 188 -5.05 -21.10 3.86
C PRO A 188 -3.92 -22.16 3.86
N PRO A 189 -4.24 -23.45 3.79
CA PRO A 189 -3.22 -24.48 3.71
C PRO A 189 -2.48 -24.41 2.36
N PRO A 190 -1.32 -25.07 2.24
CA PRO A 190 -0.60 -25.17 0.97
C PRO A 190 -1.52 -25.61 -0.18
N GLY A 191 -1.48 -24.89 -1.32
CA GLY A 191 -2.32 -25.20 -2.49
C GLY A 191 -3.77 -24.68 -2.41
N LYS A 192 -4.13 -23.94 -1.35
CA LYS A 192 -5.46 -23.33 -1.17
C LYS A 192 -5.43 -21.82 -0.92
N ARG A 193 -4.34 -21.13 -1.29
CA ARG A 193 -4.35 -19.66 -1.38
C ARG A 193 -5.28 -19.23 -2.51
N TYR A 194 -5.89 -18.05 -2.42
CA TYR A 194 -6.95 -17.70 -3.38
C TYR A 194 -6.46 -17.69 -4.84
N MET A 195 -5.23 -17.24 -5.13
CA MET A 195 -4.65 -17.30 -6.49
C MET A 195 -4.47 -18.74 -7.00
N GLU A 196 -4.31 -19.72 -6.12
CA GLU A 196 -4.21 -21.13 -6.50
C GLU A 196 -5.58 -21.74 -6.81
N LEU A 197 -6.64 -21.21 -6.18
CA LEU A 197 -8.02 -21.61 -6.45
C LEU A 197 -8.54 -21.06 -7.78
N LEU A 198 -8.05 -19.89 -8.22
CA LEU A 198 -8.40 -19.27 -9.51
C LEU A 198 -7.83 -20.00 -10.74
N LYS A 199 -6.87 -20.91 -10.55
CA LYS A 199 -6.22 -21.66 -11.65
C LYS A 199 -6.94 -22.95 -12.03
N ARG A 200 -8.10 -23.22 -11.43
CA ARG A 200 -8.86 -24.47 -11.59
C ARG A 200 -10.00 -24.32 -12.59
#